data_AF-A0A9W6CB13-F1
#
_entry.id   AF-A0A9W6CB13-F1
#
_cell.length_a   1.000
_cell.length_b   1.000
_cell.length_c   1.000
_cell.angle_alpha   90.00
_cell.angle_beta   90.00
_cell.angle_gamma   90.00
#
_symmetry.space_group_name_H-M   'P 1'
#
loop_
_entity.id
_entity.type
_entity.pdbx_description
1 polymer ?
#
loop_
_entity_poly.entity_id
_entity_poly.type
_entity_poly.pdbx_seq_one_letter_code
_entity_poly.pdbx_strand_id
1 'polypeptide(L)'
;MITYLQLVVKVIAGNSRTDVALKDGFSPRMLYQWVQKYKIQGYNGLIEQQKGHSCKNLKMKKKENPAPLTESEREELICLRAENEYIKAENEVIEKQQSLKNFAKKDIS
;
A
#
# COMPACT_ATOMS: atom_id res chain seq x y z
N MET A 1 2.81 11.71 13.53
CA MET A 1 3.47 10.38 13.57
C MET A 1 3.56 9.86 12.15
N ILE A 2 4.76 9.58 11.63
CA ILE A 2 4.93 8.93 10.32
C ILE A 2 4.72 7.43 10.51
N THR A 3 3.89 6.82 9.67
CA THR A 3 3.61 5.37 9.75
C THR A 3 4.52 4.57 8.82
N TYR A 4 4.79 3.31 9.16
CA TYR A 4 5.59 2.39 8.33
C TYR A 4 5.02 2.23 6.91
N LEU A 5 3.69 2.33 6.76
CA LEU A 5 3.02 2.25 5.46
C LEU A 5 3.40 3.44 4.57
N GLN A 6 3.43 4.65 5.12
CA GLN A 6 3.79 5.86 4.37
C GLN A 6 5.22 5.77 3.81
N LEU A 7 6.16 5.22 4.58
CA LEU A 7 7.53 5.00 4.14
C LEU A 7 7.62 3.99 2.99
N VAL A 8 6.90 2.87 3.11
CA VAL A 8 6.86 1.83 2.07
C VAL A 8 6.25 2.36 0.78
N VAL A 9 5.16 3.12 0.86
CA VAL A 9 4.50 3.74 -0.30
C VAL A 9 5.43 4.72 -1.02
N LYS A 10 6.16 5.58 -0.28
CA LYS A 10 7.15 6.50 -0.88
C LYS A 10 8.21 5.75 -1.70
N VAL A 11 8.73 4.64 -1.18
CA VAL A 11 9.73 3.82 -1.88
C VAL A 11 9.15 3.12 -3.10
N ILE A 12 7.90 2.63 -3.01
CA ILE A 12 7.21 2.01 -4.15
C ILE A 12 6.94 3.05 -5.26
N ALA A 13 6.66 4.30 -4.89
CA ALA A 13 6.51 5.42 -5.82
C ALA A 13 7.83 5.85 -6.51
N GLY A 14 8.94 5.12 -6.31
CA GLY A 14 10.20 5.34 -7.00
C GLY A 14 11.20 6.20 -6.23
N ASN A 15 10.88 6.64 -5.01
CA ASN A 15 11.85 7.34 -4.18
C ASN A 15 12.96 6.40 -3.70
N SER A 16 14.18 6.90 -3.60
CA SER A 16 15.30 6.13 -3.07
C SER A 16 15.01 5.72 -1.63
N ARG A 17 15.12 4.42 -1.38
CA ARG A 17 14.95 3.83 -0.04
C ARG A 17 15.90 4.46 0.98
N THR A 18 17.14 4.76 0.59
CA THR A 18 18.11 5.38 1.50
C THR A 18 17.67 6.78 1.89
N ASP A 19 17.19 7.56 0.93
CA ASP A 19 16.83 8.96 1.15
C ASP A 19 15.56 9.06 2.01
N VAL A 20 14.56 8.22 1.70
CA VAL A 20 13.33 8.11 2.51
C VAL A 20 13.65 7.69 3.95
N ALA A 21 14.53 6.69 4.11
CA ALA A 21 14.92 6.21 5.43
C ALA A 21 15.69 7.27 6.24
N LEU A 22 16.64 7.98 5.62
CA LEU A 22 17.42 9.03 6.27
C LEU A 22 16.56 10.24 6.67
N LYS A 23 15.65 10.67 5.80
CA LYS A 23 14.74 11.81 6.07
C LYS A 23 13.86 11.58 7.29
N ASP A 24 13.35 10.36 7.40
CA ASP A 24 12.35 10.00 8.40
C ASP A 24 12.99 9.29 9.62
N GLY A 25 14.33 9.14 9.65
CA GLY A 25 15.08 8.59 10.80
C GLY A 25 15.02 7.07 10.97
N PHE A 26 14.68 6.33 9.90
CA PHE A 26 14.57 4.87 9.91
C PHE A 26 15.80 4.18 9.34
N SER A 27 16.00 2.92 9.71
CA SER A 27 17.04 2.09 9.08
C SER A 27 16.63 1.73 7.64
N PRO A 28 17.48 1.98 6.62
CA PRO A 28 17.23 1.55 5.25
C PRO A 28 17.01 0.04 5.12
N ARG A 29 17.65 -0.76 6.00
CA ARG A 29 17.50 -2.22 6.04
C ARG A 29 16.11 -2.63 6.53
N MET A 30 15.57 -1.93 7.51
CA MET A 30 14.22 -2.19 8.01
C MET A 30 13.17 -1.83 6.96
N LEU A 31 13.35 -0.67 6.31
CA LEU A 31 12.48 -0.24 5.22
C LEU A 31 12.51 -1.23 4.03
N TYR A 32 13.68 -1.80 3.72
CA TYR A 32 13.77 -2.86 2.70
C TYR A 32 12.92 -4.08 3.05
N GLN A 33 12.99 -4.56 4.29
CA GLN A 33 12.21 -5.72 4.72
C GLN A 33 10.71 -5.45 4.64
N TRP A 34 10.28 -4.27 5.08
CA TRP A 34 8.88 -3.86 4.96
C TRP A 34 8.41 -3.77 3.51
N VAL A 35 9.20 -3.17 2.62
CA VAL A 35 8.87 -3.13 1.18
C VAL A 35 8.73 -4.55 0.60
N GLN A 36 9.63 -5.48 0.96
CA GLN A 36 9.52 -6.87 0.51
C GLN A 36 8.29 -7.58 1.06
N LYS A 37 8.02 -7.45 2.37
CA LYS A 37 6.81 -8.00 2.99
C LYS A 37 5.54 -7.45 2.35
N TYR A 38 5.51 -6.15 2.05
CA TYR A 38 4.38 -5.52 1.37
C TYR A 38 4.17 -6.04 -0.04
N LYS A 39 5.26 -6.26 -0.82
CA LYS A 39 5.15 -6.84 -2.17
C LYS A 39 4.61 -8.27 -2.17
N ILE A 40 4.87 -9.04 -1.11
CA ILE A 40 4.48 -10.46 -1.02
C ILE A 40 3.10 -10.64 -0.36
N GLN A 41 2.82 -9.89 0.70
CA GLN A 41 1.68 -10.10 1.60
C GLN A 41 0.74 -8.87 1.68
N GLY A 42 1.02 -7.82 0.91
CA GLY A 42 0.27 -6.56 0.99
C GLY A 42 0.42 -5.88 2.36
N TYR A 43 -0.61 -5.12 2.74
CA TYR A 43 -0.67 -4.44 4.03
C TYR A 43 -0.53 -5.39 5.24
N ASN A 44 -1.04 -6.62 5.12
CA ASN A 44 -0.95 -7.64 6.18
C ASN A 44 0.49 -8.06 6.51
N GLY A 45 1.44 -7.86 5.60
CA GLY A 45 2.87 -8.09 5.85
C GLY A 45 3.56 -6.99 6.66
N LEU A 46 2.88 -5.84 6.83
CA LEU A 46 3.38 -4.70 7.59
C LEU A 46 2.80 -4.61 9.00
N ILE A 47 1.62 -5.21 9.23
CA ILE A 47 1.09 -5.42 10.57
C ILE A 47 1.99 -6.45 11.26
N GLU A 48 2.55 -6.10 12.42
CA GLU A 48 3.27 -7.05 13.25
C GLU A 48 2.32 -8.19 13.62
N GLN A 49 2.38 -9.29 12.85
CA GLN A 49 1.76 -10.53 13.30
C GLN A 49 2.52 -10.93 14.55
N GLN A 50 1.94 -10.68 15.73
CA GLN A 50 2.28 -11.41 16.95
C GLN A 50 1.98 -12.89 16.69
N LYS A 51 2.88 -13.56 15.96
CA LYS A 51 2.90 -15.01 15.83
C LYS A 51 4.14 -15.45 16.56
N GLY A 52 3.92 -15.99 17.76
CA GLY A 52 4.92 -16.65 18.56
C GLY A 52 5.79 -17.55 17.69
N HIS A 53 7.07 -17.54 17.98
CA HIS A 53 8.09 -18.34 17.32
C HIS A 53 7.61 -19.78 17.10
N SER A 54 7.29 -20.17 15.87
CA SER A 54 7.19 -21.58 15.51
C SER A 54 8.59 -22.05 15.10
N CYS A 55 9.24 -22.73 16.04
CA CYS A 55 10.53 -23.38 15.85
C CYS A 55 10.46 -24.48 14.77
N LYS A 56 11.43 -24.44 13.85
CA LYS A 56 12.09 -25.56 13.15
C LYS A 56 11.17 -26.68 12.60
N ASN A 57 10.93 -26.65 11.28
CA ASN A 57 11.11 -27.79 10.35
C ASN A 57 10.62 -27.35 8.95
N LEU A 58 11.56 -26.98 8.06
CA LEU A 58 11.28 -26.62 6.67
C LEU A 58 10.97 -27.89 5.86
N LYS A 59 9.75 -28.41 5.97
CA LYS A 59 9.13 -29.15 4.85
C LYS A 59 8.49 -28.09 3.97
N MET A 60 9.07 -27.86 2.79
CA MET A 60 8.56 -26.90 1.82
C MET A 60 7.09 -27.21 1.51
N LYS A 61 6.16 -26.39 2.05
CA LYS A 61 4.77 -26.43 1.61
C LYS A 61 4.74 -25.94 0.17
N LYS A 62 4.25 -26.78 -0.75
CA LYS A 62 3.95 -26.39 -2.12
C LYS A 62 3.09 -25.12 -2.08
N LYS A 63 3.34 -24.18 -2.99
CA LYS A 63 2.46 -23.04 -3.23
C LYS A 63 1.12 -23.60 -3.69
N GLU A 64 0.20 -23.78 -2.75
CA GLU A 64 -1.19 -24.04 -3.09
C GLU A 64 -1.74 -22.79 -3.76
N ASN A 65 -2.40 -22.96 -4.90
CA ASN A 65 -3.15 -21.89 -5.52
C ASN A 65 -4.13 -21.33 -4.47
N PRO A 66 -4.33 -20.00 -4.40
CA PRO A 66 -5.32 -19.44 -3.51
C PRO A 66 -6.66 -20.13 -3.79
N ALA A 67 -7.33 -20.56 -2.73
CA ALA A 67 -8.61 -21.22 -2.83
C ALA A 67 -9.57 -20.35 -3.68
N PRO A 68 -10.42 -20.96 -4.53
CA PRO A 68 -11.45 -20.22 -5.23
C PRO A 68 -12.28 -19.41 -4.23
N LEU A 69 -12.48 -18.12 -4.50
CA LEU A 69 -13.35 -17.25 -3.67
C LEU A 69 -14.74 -17.87 -3.54
N THR A 70 -15.25 -17.89 -2.32
CA THR A 70 -16.63 -18.27 -2.00
C THR A 70 -17.61 -17.26 -2.61
N GLU A 71 -18.88 -17.63 -2.76
CA GLU A 71 -19.89 -16.76 -3.39
C GLU A 71 -20.03 -15.41 -2.66
N SER A 72 -20.03 -15.45 -1.32
CA SER A 72 -20.09 -14.24 -0.49
C SER A 72 -18.87 -13.33 -0.68
N GLU A 73 -17.66 -13.88 -0.80
CA GLU A 73 -16.45 -13.08 -1.07
C GLU A 73 -16.46 -12.47 -2.47
N ARG A 74 -17.10 -13.14 -3.45
CA ARG A 74 -17.25 -12.61 -4.81
C ARG A 74 -18.22 -11.44 -4.86
N GLU A 75 -19.35 -11.54 -4.17
CA GLU A 75 -20.33 -10.46 -4.06
C GLU A 75 -19.74 -9.22 -3.37
N GLU A 76 -19.03 -9.41 -2.25
CA GLU A 76 -18.34 -8.32 -1.56
C GLU A 76 -17.29 -7.64 -2.45
N LEU A 77 -16.53 -8.43 -3.23
CA LEU A 77 -15.56 -7.90 -4.19
C LEU A 77 -16.23 -7.05 -5.30
N ILE A 78 -17.43 -7.43 -5.74
CA ILE A 78 -18.19 -6.65 -6.72
C ILE A 78 -18.62 -5.32 -6.12
N CYS A 79 -19.16 -5.32 -4.90
CA CYS A 79 -19.54 -4.10 -4.18
C CYS A 79 -18.33 -3.17 -3.98
N LEU A 80 -17.20 -3.70 -3.53
CA LEU A 80 -15.97 -2.93 -3.34
C LEU A 80 -15.42 -2.36 -4.66
N ARG A 81 -15.56 -3.09 -5.78
CA ARG A 81 -15.14 -2.57 -7.10
C ARG A 81 -16.02 -1.41 -7.54
N ALA A 82 -17.34 -1.49 -7.34
CA ALA A 82 -18.25 -0.41 -7.65
C ALA A 82 -17.98 0.84 -6.79
N GLU A 83 -17.75 0.66 -5.48
CA GLU A 83 -17.41 1.75 -4.58
C GLU A 83 -16.07 2.42 -4.96
N ASN A 84 -15.06 1.62 -5.31
CA ASN A 84 -13.77 2.15 -5.77
C ASN A 84 -13.90 2.95 -7.08
N GLU A 85 -14.75 2.51 -8.01
CA GLU A 85 -15.02 3.23 -9.26
C GLU A 85 -15.67 4.59 -8.99
N TYR A 86 -16.66 4.62 -8.10
CA TYR A 86 -17.32 5.85 -7.66
C TYR A 86 -16.33 6.83 -7.01
N ILE A 87 -15.54 6.37 -6.04
CA ILE A 87 -14.53 7.19 -5.36
C ILE A 87 -13.49 7.73 -6.35
N LYS A 88 -13.08 6.92 -7.34
CA LYS A 88 -12.15 7.35 -8.37
C LYS A 88 -12.73 8.48 -9.23
N ALA A 89 -14.02 8.41 -9.57
CA ALA A 89 -14.70 9.46 -10.32
C ALA A 89 -14.77 10.77 -9.50
N GLU A 90 -15.09 10.70 -8.20
CA GLU A 90 -15.06 11.88 -7.33
C GLU A 90 -13.66 12.51 -7.23
N ASN A 91 -12.63 11.68 -7.06
CA ASN A 91 -11.24 12.15 -7.00
C ASN A 91 -10.84 12.90 -8.29
N GLU A 92 -11.24 12.41 -9.46
CA GLU A 92 -10.97 13.09 -10.74
C GLU A 92 -11.63 14.48 -10.81
N VAL A 93 -12.86 14.62 -10.31
CA VAL A 93 -13.55 15.92 -10.26
C VAL A 93 -12.82 16.88 -9.34
N ILE A 94 -12.40 16.41 -8.16
CA ILE A 94 -11.64 17.22 -7.19
C ILE A 94 -10.32 17.69 -7.80
N GLU A 95 -9.57 16.81 -8.47
CA GLU A 95 -8.31 17.16 -9.14
C GLU A 95 -8.51 18.24 -10.21
N LYS A 96 -9.57 18.14 -11.04
CA LYS A 96 -9.91 19.17 -12.04
C LYS A 96 -10.22 20.51 -11.38
N GLN A 97 -11.01 20.52 -10.30
CA GLN A 97 -11.30 21.75 -9.56
C GLN A 97 -10.05 22.39 -8.95
N GLN A 98 -9.13 21.58 -8.42
CA GLN A 98 -7.86 22.06 -7.90
C GLN A 98 -6.97 22.66 -9.00
N SER A 99 -6.91 22.01 -10.17
CA SER A 99 -6.18 22.51 -11.34
C SER A 99 -6.68 23.88 -11.79
N LEU A 100 -8.00 24.06 -11.92
CA LEU A 100 -8.61 25.35 -12.28
C LEU A 100 -8.29 26.45 -11.25
N LYS A 101 -8.39 26.15 -9.96
CA LYS A 101 -8.04 27.10 -8.89
C LYS A 101 -6.56 27.50 -8.94
N ASN A 102 -5.67 26.55 -9.20
CA ASN A 102 -4.23 26.81 -9.28
C ASN A 102 -3.88 27.63 -10.54
N PHE A 103 -4.56 27.38 -11.66
CA PHE A 103 -4.43 28.17 -12.88
C PHE A 103 -4.84 29.63 -12.63
N ALA A 104 -6.03 29.86 -12.07
CA ALA A 104 -6.52 31.20 -11.76
C ALA A 104 -5.60 31.96 -10.79
N LYS A 105 -5.00 31.29 -9.79
CA LYS A 105 -4.01 31.92 -8.90
C LYS A 105 -2.72 32.32 -9.60
N LYS A 106 -2.33 31.59 -10.66
CA LYS A 106 -1.11 31.89 -11.44
C LYS A 106 -1.33 33.09 -12.36
N ASP A 107 -2.52 33.27 -12.92
CA ASP A 107 -2.85 34.42 -13.77
C ASP A 107 -2.96 35.75 -12.98
N ILE A 108 -3.11 35.67 -11.66
CA ILE A 108 -3.23 36.84 -10.76
C ILE A 108 -1.86 37.25 -10.19
N SER A 109 -0.79 36.46 -10.39
CA SER A 109 0.56 36.70 -9.86
C SER A 109 1.55 37.09 -10.94
#